data_AF-A0A1G1VSN2-F1
#
_entry.id   AF-A0A1G1VSN2-F1
#
_cell.length_a   1.000
_cell.length_b   1.000
_cell.length_c   1.000
_cell.angle_alpha   90.00
_cell.angle_beta   90.00
_cell.angle_gamma   90.00
#
_symmetry.space_group_name_H-M   'P 1'
#
loop_
_entity.id
_entity.type
_entity.pdbx_description
1 polymer ?
#
loop_
_entity_poly.entity_id
_entity_poly.type
_entity_poly.pdbx_seq_one_letter_code
_entity_poly.pdbx_strand_id
1 'polypeptide(L)'
;MEDVLKTWLKRLKLNESTISMFLGVLVVAVAGILVYNYFSRVEKPEEKASQETPEQYQLEVVEEEGKMVPQGLPVEHIVSPLEHLWGISEKYYGTGYNWVDIAKANNLSDPGLIYPEQKLTIPRSEVKVISKSASTLSTSLEPITSDSYTVVRGDSLWKIAVRAYQDGYAWPKIFAENKNLIKDPGLIEADWELKIPR
;
A
#
# COMPACT_ATOMS: atom_id res chain seq x y z
N MET A 1 -37.03 68.03 -2.08
CA MET A 1 -36.06 67.01 -2.57
C MET A 1 -36.39 66.55 -4.00
N GLU A 2 -37.57 66.90 -4.53
CA GLU A 2 -38.00 66.55 -5.87
C GLU A 2 -37.26 67.32 -6.98
N ASP A 3 -36.82 68.56 -6.73
CA ASP A 3 -36.21 69.40 -7.77
C ASP A 3 -34.79 68.98 -8.15
N VAL A 4 -34.02 68.48 -7.18
CA VAL A 4 -32.69 67.88 -7.42
C VAL A 4 -32.80 66.54 -8.18
N LEU A 5 -33.85 65.75 -7.90
CA LEU A 5 -34.17 64.53 -8.65
C LEU A 5 -34.58 64.83 -10.10
N LYS A 6 -35.40 65.86 -10.32
CA LYS A 6 -35.83 66.28 -11.67
C LYS A 6 -34.70 66.86 -12.51
N THR A 7 -33.75 67.57 -11.89
CA THR A 7 -32.56 68.07 -12.61
C THR A 7 -31.57 66.95 -12.94
N TRP A 8 -31.48 65.93 -12.09
CA TRP A 8 -30.67 64.73 -12.36
C TRP A 8 -31.27 63.90 -13.50
N LEU A 9 -32.59 63.70 -13.51
CA LEU A 9 -33.33 63.01 -14.59
C LEU A 9 -33.24 63.72 -15.95
N LYS A 10 -33.22 65.06 -15.99
CA LYS A 10 -33.06 65.81 -17.25
C LYS A 10 -31.67 65.72 -17.86
N ARG A 11 -30.63 65.40 -17.08
CA ARG A 11 -29.27 65.17 -17.58
C ARG A 11 -29.06 63.75 -18.12
N LEU A 12 -30.01 62.85 -17.86
CA LEU A 12 -30.08 61.49 -18.40
C LEU A 12 -30.86 61.44 -19.72
N LYS A 13 -30.67 62.41 -20.62
CA LYS A 13 -31.07 62.25 -22.03
C LYS A 13 -30.01 61.40 -22.73
N LEU A 14 -29.85 60.16 -22.28
CA LEU A 14 -28.95 59.19 -22.89
C LEU A 14 -29.54 58.84 -24.27
N ASN A 15 -28.69 58.87 -25.30
CA ASN A 15 -29.09 58.43 -26.64
C ASN A 15 -29.52 56.96 -26.57
N GLU A 16 -30.57 56.56 -27.28
CA GLU A 16 -31.07 55.17 -27.26
C GLU A 16 -29.95 54.15 -27.54
N SER A 17 -28.98 54.52 -28.38
CA SER A 17 -27.80 53.72 -28.70
C SER A 17 -26.77 53.61 -27.56
N THR A 18 -26.60 54.65 -26.73
CA THR A 18 -25.73 54.52 -25.55
C THR A 18 -26.42 53.74 -24.44
N ILE A 19 -27.73 53.87 -24.29
CA ILE A 19 -28.52 53.06 -23.36
C ILE A 19 -28.40 51.57 -23.71
N SER A 20 -28.52 51.21 -25.00
CA SER A 20 -28.39 49.82 -25.42
C SER A 20 -26.96 49.29 -25.28
N MET A 21 -25.93 50.12 -25.51
CA MET A 21 -24.53 49.75 -25.24
C MET A 21 -24.28 49.47 -23.75
N PHE A 22 -24.75 50.35 -22.86
CA PHE A 22 -24.62 50.14 -21.42
C PHE A 22 -25.44 48.95 -20.93
N LEU A 23 -26.66 48.76 -21.47
CA LEU A 23 -27.51 47.62 -21.14
C LEU A 23 -26.89 46.31 -21.61
N GLY A 24 -26.28 46.28 -22.80
CA GLY A 24 -25.57 45.10 -23.31
C GLY A 24 -24.36 44.73 -22.46
N VAL A 25 -23.51 45.71 -22.10
CA VAL A 25 -22.38 45.49 -21.19
C VAL A 25 -22.86 45.00 -19.82
N LEU A 26 -23.96 45.56 -19.32
CA LEU A 26 -24.55 45.15 -18.05
C LEU A 26 -25.11 43.72 -18.09
N VAL A 27 -25.76 43.32 -19.18
CA VAL A 27 -26.24 41.93 -19.37
C VAL A 27 -25.08 40.94 -19.42
N VAL A 28 -24.00 41.27 -20.15
CA VAL A 28 -22.80 40.41 -20.21
C VAL A 28 -22.12 40.32 -18.84
N ALA A 29 -22.05 41.43 -18.10
CA ALA A 29 -21.51 41.43 -16.73
C ALA A 29 -22.37 40.58 -15.78
N VAL A 30 -23.69 40.71 -15.83
CA VAL A 30 -24.62 39.91 -15.00
C VAL A 30 -24.54 38.43 -15.38
N ALA A 31 -24.53 38.09 -16.66
CA ALA A 31 -24.36 36.72 -17.13
C ALA A 31 -23.01 36.13 -16.69
N GLY A 32 -21.94 36.91 -16.79
CA GLY A 32 -20.61 36.54 -16.28
C GLY A 32 -20.60 36.29 -14.78
N ILE A 33 -21.26 37.15 -13.98
CA ILE A 33 -21.42 36.99 -12.52
C ILE A 33 -22.23 35.72 -12.21
N LEU A 34 -23.28 35.43 -12.98
CA LEU A 34 -24.10 34.23 -12.78
C LEU A 34 -23.34 32.95 -13.12
N VAL A 35 -22.60 32.94 -14.24
CA VAL A 35 -21.73 31.81 -14.61
C VAL A 35 -20.61 31.63 -13.59
N TYR A 36 -19.98 32.72 -13.17
CA TYR A 36 -18.96 32.70 -12.12
C TYR A 36 -19.53 32.16 -10.81
N ASN A 37 -20.72 32.60 -10.38
CA ASN A 37 -21.37 32.11 -9.17
C ASN A 37 -21.84 30.65 -9.31
N TYR A 38 -22.23 30.23 -10.51
CA TYR A 38 -22.60 28.84 -10.81
C TYR A 38 -21.38 27.92 -10.74
N PHE A 39 -20.28 28.25 -11.41
CA PHE A 39 -19.06 27.45 -11.39
C PHE A 39 -18.31 27.53 -10.05
N SER A 40 -18.27 28.70 -9.41
CA SER A 40 -17.70 28.87 -8.06
C SER A 40 -18.52 28.17 -6.95
N ARG A 41 -19.73 27.69 -7.27
CA ARG A 41 -20.51 26.78 -6.41
C ARG A 41 -20.22 25.30 -6.67
N VAL A 42 -19.79 24.94 -7.87
CA VAL A 42 -19.44 23.55 -8.23
C VAL A 42 -18.00 23.21 -7.81
N GLU A 43 -17.10 24.19 -7.80
CA GLU A 43 -15.67 24.02 -7.44
C GLU A 43 -15.32 24.45 -6.01
N LYS A 44 -16.29 24.82 -5.16
CA LYS A 44 -16.02 25.00 -3.73
C LYS A 44 -15.89 23.62 -3.09
N PRO A 45 -14.69 23.21 -2.62
CA PRO A 45 -14.62 22.10 -1.68
C PRO A 45 -15.39 22.55 -0.44
N GLU A 46 -16.37 21.75 -0.03
CA GLU A 46 -16.97 21.90 1.29
C GLU A 46 -15.88 21.72 2.35
N GLU A 47 -15.38 22.83 2.88
CA GLU A 47 -14.84 22.92 4.23
C GLU A 47 -15.99 23.47 5.12
N LYS A 48 -16.50 22.84 6.17
CA LYS A 48 -16.21 21.57 6.86
C LYS A 48 -17.54 21.10 7.45
N ALA A 49 -18.21 20.16 6.79
CA ALA A 49 -18.97 19.16 7.52
C ALA A 49 -17.95 18.33 8.30
N SER A 50 -18.25 18.01 9.56
CA SER A 50 -17.45 17.23 10.49
C SER A 50 -16.52 16.26 9.77
N GLN A 51 -15.27 16.69 9.64
CA GLN A 51 -14.17 15.86 9.23
C GLN A 51 -13.91 14.89 10.37
N GLU A 52 -14.71 13.83 10.45
CA GLU A 52 -14.13 12.52 10.67
C GLU A 52 -13.43 12.16 9.37
N THR A 53 -12.29 12.82 9.15
CA THR A 53 -11.18 12.21 8.43
C THR A 53 -11.06 10.82 9.05
N PRO A 54 -11.09 9.71 8.30
CA PRO A 54 -10.50 8.51 8.86
C PRO A 54 -9.08 8.94 9.15
N GLU A 55 -8.77 9.14 10.43
CA GLU A 55 -7.41 9.29 10.90
C GLU A 55 -6.61 8.29 10.07
N GLN A 56 -5.61 8.79 9.35
CA GLN A 56 -4.59 7.91 8.84
C GLN A 56 -4.08 7.22 10.10
N TYR A 57 -4.62 6.03 10.39
CA TYR A 57 -4.22 5.17 11.48
C TYR A 57 -2.82 4.68 11.14
N GLN A 58 -1.85 5.57 11.16
CA GLN A 58 -0.47 5.23 11.43
C GLN A 58 -0.44 5.01 12.93
N LEU A 59 -0.83 3.79 13.33
CA LEU A 59 -0.70 3.40 14.72
C LEU A 59 0.79 3.47 15.06
N GLU A 60 1.15 4.29 16.04
CA GLU A 60 2.50 4.29 16.59
C GLU A 60 2.78 2.88 17.12
N VAL A 61 3.70 2.18 16.46
CA VAL A 61 4.16 0.87 16.90
C VAL A 61 5.15 1.12 18.03
N VAL A 62 4.70 0.88 19.26
CA VAL A 62 5.52 1.09 20.46
C VAL A 62 6.19 -0.24 20.82
N GLU A 63 7.45 -0.16 21.22
CA GLU A 63 8.19 -1.31 21.72
C GLU A 63 7.82 -1.56 23.18
N GLU A 64 7.04 -2.60 23.43
CA GLU A 64 6.60 -3.04 24.76
C GLU A 64 7.27 -4.40 25.03
N GLU A 65 8.08 -4.50 26.09
CA GLU A 65 8.81 -5.74 26.45
C GLU A 65 9.63 -6.38 25.31
N GLY A 66 10.21 -5.57 24.41
CA GLY A 66 10.97 -6.04 23.24
C GLY A 66 10.11 -6.55 22.08
N LYS A 67 8.79 -6.29 22.11
CA LYS A 67 7.83 -6.62 21.06
C LYS A 67 7.26 -5.34 20.45
N MET A 68 7.21 -5.30 19.13
CA MET A 68 6.55 -4.23 18.39
C MET A 68 5.03 -4.45 18.46
N VAL A 69 4.30 -3.56 19.13
CA VAL A 69 2.84 -3.65 19.26
C VAL A 69 2.22 -2.32 18.80
N PRO A 70 1.26 -2.34 17.85
CA PRO A 70 0.56 -1.13 17.47
C PRO A 70 -0.33 -0.64 18.62
N GLN A 71 -0.15 0.63 19.03
CA GLN A 71 -1.04 1.29 19.97
C GLN A 71 -2.41 1.52 19.34
N GLY A 72 -3.49 1.60 20.12
CA GLY A 72 -4.82 1.90 19.59
C GLY A 72 -5.61 0.72 19.00
N LEU A 73 -5.12 -0.52 19.13
CA LEU A 73 -5.89 -1.74 18.87
C LEU A 73 -6.49 -2.31 20.16
N PRO A 74 -7.64 -3.02 20.11
CA PRO A 74 -8.38 -3.40 18.90
C PRO A 74 -9.27 -2.29 18.34
N VAL A 75 -9.52 -2.32 17.02
CA VAL A 75 -10.41 -1.39 16.30
C VAL A 75 -11.26 -2.13 15.26
N GLU A 76 -12.43 -1.60 14.91
CA GLU A 76 -13.21 -2.08 13.75
C GLU A 76 -12.76 -1.38 12.47
N HIS A 77 -12.49 -2.15 11.42
CA HIS A 77 -12.18 -1.66 10.07
C HIS A 77 -13.27 -2.10 9.08
N ILE A 78 -13.74 -1.16 8.27
CA ILE A 78 -14.70 -1.43 7.20
C ILE A 78 -13.93 -1.65 5.91
N VAL A 79 -14.09 -2.83 5.31
CA VAL A 79 -13.38 -3.22 4.09
C VAL A 79 -13.80 -2.33 2.92
N SER A 80 -12.82 -1.72 2.27
CA SER A 80 -13.01 -0.91 1.07
C SER A 80 -13.05 -1.77 -0.20
N PRO A 81 -13.61 -1.26 -1.33
CA PRO A 81 -13.53 -1.95 -2.62
C PRO A 81 -12.09 -2.29 -3.01
N LEU A 82 -11.85 -3.53 -3.43
CA LEU A 82 -10.54 -4.07 -3.83
C LEU A 82 -9.51 -4.19 -2.70
N GLU A 83 -9.92 -3.98 -1.45
CA GLU A 83 -9.06 -4.20 -0.30
C GLU A 83 -8.93 -5.70 0.02
N HIS A 84 -7.82 -6.07 0.65
CA HIS A 84 -7.48 -7.45 1.01
C HIS A 84 -6.75 -7.47 2.36
N LEU A 85 -6.79 -8.61 3.07
CA LEU A 85 -6.28 -8.71 4.45
C LEU A 85 -4.80 -8.34 4.59
N TRP A 86 -3.99 -8.55 3.56
CA TRP A 86 -2.58 -8.14 3.55
C TRP A 86 -2.44 -6.63 3.65
N GLY A 87 -3.14 -5.87 2.80
CA GLY A 87 -3.10 -4.40 2.85
C GLY A 87 -3.66 -3.83 4.15
N ILE A 88 -4.71 -4.47 4.69
CA ILE A 88 -5.25 -4.12 6.02
C ILE A 88 -4.19 -4.36 7.10
N SER A 89 -3.50 -5.50 7.04
CA SER A 89 -2.41 -5.79 7.95
C SER A 89 -1.27 -4.78 7.84
N GLU A 90 -0.86 -4.40 6.63
CA GLU A 90 0.17 -3.37 6.42
C GLU A 90 -0.24 -2.02 7.01
N LYS A 91 -1.51 -1.66 6.86
CA LYS A 91 -2.07 -0.42 7.42
C LYS A 91 -1.98 -0.37 8.94
N TYR A 92 -2.36 -1.46 9.64
CA TYR A 92 -2.47 -1.44 11.11
C TYR A 92 -1.22 -1.94 11.85
N TYR A 93 -0.44 -2.84 11.26
CA TYR A 93 0.73 -3.45 11.91
C TYR A 93 2.05 -3.03 11.24
N GLY A 94 2.00 -2.24 10.16
CA GLY A 94 3.18 -1.89 9.36
C GLY A 94 3.75 -3.06 8.53
N THR A 95 3.17 -4.26 8.63
CA THR A 95 3.56 -5.45 7.85
C THR A 95 2.34 -6.24 7.41
N GLY A 96 2.45 -6.97 6.30
CA GLY A 96 1.35 -7.80 5.80
C GLY A 96 1.09 -9.08 6.61
N TYR A 97 2.02 -9.53 7.46
CA TYR A 97 2.00 -10.89 8.03
C TYR A 97 0.95 -11.11 9.12
N ASN A 98 0.44 -10.05 9.75
CA ASN A 98 -0.63 -10.13 10.73
C ASN A 98 -2.00 -10.39 10.09
N TRP A 99 -2.10 -10.53 8.76
CA TRP A 99 -3.32 -10.97 8.06
C TRP A 99 -3.92 -12.25 8.66
N VAL A 100 -3.07 -13.17 9.15
CA VAL A 100 -3.49 -14.43 9.78
C VAL A 100 -4.20 -14.18 11.11
N ASP A 101 -3.72 -13.22 11.90
CA ASP A 101 -4.33 -12.89 13.18
C ASP A 101 -5.68 -12.20 12.97
N ILE A 102 -5.77 -11.30 11.97
CA ILE A 102 -7.02 -10.66 11.57
C ILE A 102 -8.04 -11.72 11.13
N ALA A 103 -7.63 -12.66 10.27
CA ALA A 103 -8.52 -13.73 9.79
C ALA A 103 -9.06 -14.60 10.94
N LYS A 104 -8.18 -14.96 11.88
CA LYS A 104 -8.55 -15.75 13.07
C LYS A 104 -9.49 -14.99 13.99
N ALA A 105 -9.21 -13.72 14.27
CA ALA A 105 -10.03 -12.89 15.14
C ALA A 105 -11.46 -12.69 14.59
N ASN A 106 -11.61 -12.73 13.27
CA ASN A 106 -12.90 -12.58 12.58
C ASN A 106 -13.55 -13.89 12.16
N ASN A 107 -12.99 -15.04 12.57
CA ASN A 107 -13.48 -16.38 12.21
C ASN A 107 -13.71 -16.55 10.70
N LEU A 108 -12.82 -16.00 9.86
CA LEU A 108 -12.96 -16.09 8.41
C LEU A 108 -12.67 -17.52 7.94
N SER A 109 -13.69 -18.17 7.38
CA SER A 109 -13.56 -19.51 6.79
C SER A 109 -12.63 -19.52 5.58
N ASP A 110 -12.71 -18.47 4.75
CA ASP A 110 -11.80 -18.25 3.63
C ASP A 110 -11.19 -16.83 3.74
N PRO A 111 -9.93 -16.72 4.20
CA PRO A 111 -9.26 -15.44 4.35
C PRO A 111 -9.04 -14.67 3.04
N GLY A 112 -9.12 -15.35 1.88
CA GLY A 112 -9.00 -14.72 0.57
C GLY A 112 -10.26 -14.01 0.11
N LEU A 113 -11.41 -14.28 0.75
CA LEU A 113 -12.70 -13.69 0.42
C LEU A 113 -13.16 -12.74 1.52
N ILE A 114 -12.86 -11.46 1.32
CA ILE A 114 -13.46 -10.36 2.07
C ILE A 114 -14.26 -9.46 1.11
N TYR A 115 -15.35 -8.89 1.60
CA TYR A 115 -16.28 -8.10 0.79
C TYR A 115 -16.25 -6.62 1.19
N PRO A 116 -16.52 -5.70 0.26
CA PRO A 116 -16.71 -4.29 0.60
C PRO A 116 -17.81 -4.12 1.67
N GLU A 117 -17.63 -3.15 2.56
CA GLU A 117 -18.49 -2.86 3.72
C GLU A 117 -18.48 -3.95 4.82
N GLN A 118 -17.71 -5.02 4.65
CA GLN A 118 -17.52 -6.01 5.71
C GLN A 118 -16.77 -5.39 6.88
N LYS A 119 -17.31 -5.55 8.09
CA LYS A 119 -16.65 -5.13 9.33
C LYS A 119 -15.67 -6.21 9.79
N LEU A 120 -14.41 -5.82 9.96
CA LEU A 120 -13.37 -6.68 10.51
C LEU A 120 -12.86 -6.07 11.82
N THR A 121 -12.81 -6.89 12.87
CA THR A 121 -12.12 -6.58 14.10
C THR A 121 -10.61 -6.75 13.88
N ILE A 122 -9.85 -5.69 14.06
CA ILE A 122 -8.39 -5.72 14.00
C ILE A 122 -7.87 -5.93 15.42
N PRO A 123 -7.34 -7.11 15.78
CA PRO A 123 -6.98 -7.45 17.15
C PRO A 123 -5.68 -6.74 17.59
N ARG A 124 -5.52 -6.42 18.88
CA ARG A 124 -4.19 -6.06 19.40
C ARG A 124 -3.31 -7.33 19.39
N SER A 125 -2.36 -7.40 18.46
CA SER A 125 -1.38 -8.50 18.38
C SER A 125 0.02 -7.97 18.08
N GLU A 126 1.02 -8.77 18.44
CA GLU A 126 2.43 -8.49 18.18
C GLU A 126 2.67 -8.42 16.66
N VAL A 127 3.39 -7.38 16.20
CA VAL A 127 3.74 -7.23 14.79
C VAL A 127 4.61 -8.41 14.35
N LYS A 128 4.14 -9.14 13.35
CA LYS A 128 4.89 -10.23 12.74
C LYS A 128 5.81 -9.65 11.68
N VAL A 129 7.03 -9.36 12.07
CA VAL A 129 8.07 -9.12 11.08
C VAL A 129 8.62 -10.47 10.61
N ILE A 130 8.89 -10.62 9.31
CA ILE A 130 9.94 -11.55 8.93
C ILE A 130 11.23 -10.94 9.44
N SER A 131 11.62 -11.33 10.65
CA SER A 131 13.03 -11.37 10.94
C SER A 131 13.59 -12.24 9.82
N LYS A 132 14.54 -11.70 9.05
CA LYS A 132 15.48 -12.50 8.27
C LYS A 132 16.36 -13.29 9.25
N SER A 133 15.75 -14.00 10.21
CA SER A 133 16.21 -15.28 10.67
C SER A 133 16.27 -16.12 9.41
N ALA A 134 17.46 -16.10 8.83
CA ALA A 134 17.99 -17.17 8.03
C ALA A 134 17.27 -18.45 8.44
N SER A 135 16.52 -19.05 7.50
CA SER A 135 16.24 -20.48 7.45
C SER A 135 16.81 -21.19 8.67
N THR A 136 16.04 -21.31 9.76
CA THR A 136 16.44 -22.03 10.98
C THR A 136 16.38 -23.55 10.74
N LEU A 137 16.95 -23.94 9.61
CA LEU A 137 17.58 -25.21 9.29
C LEU A 137 19.01 -24.92 8.81
N SER A 138 19.69 -23.93 9.42
CA SER A 138 21.14 -24.01 9.56
C SER A 138 21.43 -25.10 10.58
N THR A 139 21.33 -26.36 10.16
CA THR A 139 22.32 -27.32 10.64
C THR A 139 23.65 -26.64 10.36
N SER A 140 24.39 -26.36 11.42
CA SER A 140 25.80 -25.96 11.36
C SER A 140 26.54 -27.06 10.60
N LEU A 141 26.51 -26.96 9.28
CA LEU A 141 27.26 -27.82 8.38
C LEU A 141 28.49 -27.03 8.01
N GLU A 142 29.64 -27.65 8.22
CA GLU A 142 30.93 -27.08 7.90
C GLU A 142 30.97 -26.55 6.45
N PRO A 143 31.70 -25.45 6.20
CA PRO A 143 31.85 -24.89 4.87
C PRO A 143 32.44 -25.95 3.92
N ILE A 144 31.89 -26.03 2.72
CA ILE A 144 32.37 -26.99 1.72
C ILE A 144 33.65 -26.40 1.09
N THR A 145 34.80 -26.93 1.46
CA THR A 145 36.13 -26.50 1.00
C THR A 145 36.71 -27.41 -0.09
N SER A 146 36.08 -28.54 -0.37
CA SER A 146 36.43 -29.47 -1.45
C SER A 146 35.88 -29.06 -2.82
N ASP A 147 36.47 -29.60 -3.88
CA ASP A 147 36.01 -29.42 -5.28
C ASP A 147 34.88 -30.37 -5.67
N SER A 148 34.51 -31.30 -4.78
CA SER A 148 33.32 -32.13 -4.90
C SER A 148 32.56 -32.21 -3.57
N TYR A 149 31.26 -32.47 -3.64
CA TYR A 149 30.38 -32.60 -2.49
C TYR A 149 29.33 -33.67 -2.73
N THR A 150 29.17 -34.58 -1.76
CA THR A 150 28.12 -35.60 -1.77
C THR A 150 26.84 -35.04 -1.17
N VAL A 151 25.76 -35.03 -1.96
CA VAL A 151 24.45 -34.49 -1.57
C VAL A 151 23.87 -35.31 -0.42
N VAL A 152 23.43 -34.64 0.64
CA VAL A 152 22.74 -35.27 1.77
C VAL A 152 21.24 -35.05 1.65
N ARG A 153 20.43 -35.98 2.18
CA ARG A 153 18.97 -35.85 2.16
C ARG A 153 18.51 -34.51 2.75
N GLY A 154 17.78 -33.73 1.96
CA GLY A 154 17.28 -32.40 2.33
C GLY A 154 18.16 -31.23 1.87
N ASP A 155 19.26 -31.51 1.18
CA ASP A 155 20.04 -30.50 0.48
C ASP A 155 19.27 -29.91 -0.72
N SER A 156 19.67 -28.71 -1.09
CA SER A 156 19.30 -28.06 -2.34
C SER A 156 20.53 -27.36 -2.92
N LEU A 157 20.55 -27.12 -4.22
CA LEU A 157 21.65 -26.38 -4.86
C LEU A 157 21.87 -25.00 -4.21
N TRP A 158 20.80 -24.37 -3.73
CA TRP A 158 20.88 -23.14 -2.94
C TRP A 158 21.65 -23.33 -1.63
N LYS A 159 21.29 -24.34 -0.83
CA LYS A 159 21.96 -24.62 0.46
C LYS A 159 23.44 -24.97 0.25
N ILE A 160 23.74 -25.76 -0.77
CA ILE A 160 25.11 -26.14 -1.13
C ILE A 160 25.89 -24.90 -1.57
N ALA A 161 25.31 -24.02 -2.39
CA ALA A 161 25.94 -22.77 -2.82
C ALA A 161 26.22 -21.82 -1.66
N VAL A 162 25.28 -21.65 -0.72
CA VAL A 162 25.50 -20.89 0.52
C VAL A 162 26.67 -21.49 1.32
N ARG A 163 26.77 -22.82 1.41
CA ARG A 163 27.85 -23.49 2.15
C ARG A 163 29.21 -23.44 1.46
N ALA A 164 29.25 -23.47 0.12
CA ALA A 164 30.49 -23.48 -0.65
C ALA A 164 31.04 -22.07 -0.94
N TYR A 165 30.15 -21.11 -1.22
CA TYR A 165 30.52 -19.77 -1.70
C TYR A 165 30.09 -18.64 -0.78
N GLN A 166 29.34 -18.93 0.29
CA GLN A 166 28.64 -17.92 1.09
C GLN A 166 27.65 -17.08 0.27
N ASP A 167 27.30 -17.56 -0.92
CA ASP A 167 26.39 -16.92 -1.87
C ASP A 167 25.43 -17.97 -2.43
N GLY A 168 24.16 -17.87 -2.04
CA GLY A 168 23.11 -18.74 -2.56
C GLY A 168 22.92 -18.58 -4.06
N TYR A 169 23.16 -17.38 -4.61
CA TYR A 169 23.03 -17.11 -6.05
C TYR A 169 24.11 -17.76 -6.91
N ALA A 170 25.11 -18.40 -6.28
CA ALA A 170 26.09 -19.22 -6.98
C ALA A 170 25.57 -20.64 -7.34
N TRP A 171 24.35 -21.00 -6.94
CA TRP A 171 23.72 -22.28 -7.31
C TRP A 171 23.72 -22.60 -8.83
N PRO A 172 23.56 -21.62 -9.75
CA PRO A 172 23.61 -21.90 -11.19
C PRO A 172 24.99 -22.35 -11.65
N LYS A 173 26.06 -21.94 -10.96
CA LYS A 173 27.43 -22.36 -11.27
C LYS A 173 27.61 -23.86 -10.99
N ILE A 174 27.12 -24.32 -9.83
CA ILE A 174 27.09 -25.75 -9.49
C ILE A 174 26.26 -26.52 -10.51
N PHE A 175 25.06 -26.03 -10.84
CA PHE A 175 24.22 -26.67 -11.85
C PHE A 175 24.93 -26.77 -13.21
N ALA A 176 25.59 -25.69 -13.66
CA ALA A 176 26.27 -25.63 -14.94
C ALA A 176 27.38 -26.67 -15.08
N GLU A 177 28.16 -26.89 -14.02
CA GLU A 177 29.25 -27.86 -13.99
C GLU A 177 28.76 -29.31 -13.93
N ASN A 178 27.54 -29.52 -13.41
CA ASN A 178 26.95 -30.86 -13.20
C ASN A 178 25.78 -31.17 -14.13
N LYS A 179 25.64 -30.48 -15.27
CA LYS A 179 24.55 -30.70 -16.25
C LYS A 179 24.47 -32.13 -16.79
N ASN A 180 25.56 -32.88 -16.72
CA ASN A 180 25.61 -34.29 -17.09
C ASN A 180 24.86 -35.19 -16.08
N LEU A 181 24.77 -34.77 -14.82
CA LEU A 181 24.11 -35.49 -13.74
C LEU A 181 22.73 -34.89 -13.41
N ILE A 182 22.65 -33.56 -13.30
CA ILE A 182 21.44 -32.83 -12.93
C ILE A 182 20.69 -32.42 -14.20
N LYS A 183 19.54 -33.04 -14.46
CA LYS A 183 18.66 -32.68 -15.58
C LYS A 183 17.67 -31.56 -15.22
N ASP A 184 17.21 -31.54 -13.98
CA ASP A 184 16.31 -30.53 -13.44
C ASP A 184 16.99 -29.83 -12.25
N PRO A 185 17.23 -28.50 -12.30
CA PRO A 185 17.85 -27.76 -11.20
C PRO A 185 17.09 -27.86 -9.86
N GLY A 186 15.79 -28.13 -9.90
CA GLY A 186 14.96 -28.30 -8.71
C GLY A 186 15.10 -29.67 -8.05
N LEU A 187 15.73 -30.64 -8.73
CA LEU A 187 15.81 -32.03 -8.30
C LEU A 187 17.27 -32.49 -8.17
N ILE A 188 17.71 -32.66 -6.92
CA ILE A 188 18.94 -33.36 -6.57
C ILE A 188 18.60 -34.49 -5.61
N GLU A 189 19.23 -35.64 -5.78
CA GLU A 189 19.03 -36.79 -4.90
C GLU A 189 20.21 -36.94 -3.94
N ALA A 190 19.95 -37.60 -2.81
CA ALA A 190 21.01 -37.94 -1.87
C ALA A 190 22.05 -38.86 -2.53
N ASP A 191 23.28 -38.81 -2.02
CA ASP A 191 24.44 -39.58 -2.46
C ASP A 191 24.98 -39.21 -3.85
N TRP A 192 24.40 -38.20 -4.51
CA TRP A 192 24.98 -37.62 -5.72
C TRP A 192 26.29 -36.90 -5.41
N GLU A 193 27.35 -37.19 -6.17
CA GLU A 193 28.59 -36.43 -6.11
C GLU A 193 28.52 -35.26 -7.09
N LEU A 194 28.45 -34.03 -6.55
CA LEU A 194 28.45 -32.80 -7.32
C LEU A 194 29.84 -32.18 -7.36
N LYS A 195 30.28 -31.74 -8.53
CA LYS A 195 31.45 -30.88 -8.70
C LYS A 195 31.13 -29.46 -8.25
N ILE A 196 31.98 -28.88 -7.42
CA ILE A 196 31.83 -27.54 -6.87
C ILE A 196 32.91 -26.65 -7.52
N PRO A 197 32.58 -25.86 -8.57
CA PRO A 197 33.57 -25.03 -9.26
C PRO A 197 34.10 -23.92 -8.35
N ARG A 198 35.40 -23.63 -8.36
CA ARG A 198 36.02 -22.57 -7.54
C ARG A 198 36.15 -21.25 -8.28
#